data_AF-A0A2W4QVF6-F1
#
_entry.id   AF-A0A2W4QVF6-F1
#
_cell.length_a   1.000
_cell.length_b   1.000
_cell.length_c   1.000
_cell.angle_alpha   90.00
_cell.angle_beta   90.00
_cell.angle_gamma   90.00
#
_symmetry.space_group_name_H-M   'P 1'
#
loop_
_entity.id
_entity.type
_entity.pdbx_description
1 polymer ?
#
loop_
_entity_poly.entity_id
_entity_poly.type
_entity_poly.pdbx_seq_one_letter_code
_entity_poly.pdbx_strand_id
1 'polypeptide(L)' 'MRKLTRRDFGKAAGGAGLIGLSTSAFGRFAIAQGAAKVVIVGGGPGGATVAHYVKKGAPNLDAT' A
#
# COMPACT_ATOMS: atom_id res chain seq x y z
N MET A 1 25.25 -16.52 16.30
CA MET A 1 23.78 -16.54 16.14
C MET A 1 23.33 -15.18 15.60
N ARG A 2 22.81 -15.10 14.37
CA ARG A 2 22.29 -13.83 13.83
C ARG A 2 20.95 -13.51 14.51
N LYS A 3 20.93 -12.53 15.40
CA LYS A 3 19.71 -12.04 16.04
C LYS A 3 18.93 -11.25 14.99
N LEU A 4 17.87 -11.85 14.45
CA LEU A 4 16.92 -11.15 13.57
C LEU A 4 16.19 -10.11 14.42
N THR A 5 16.69 -8.87 14.41
CA THR A 5 16.04 -7.80 15.17
C THR A 5 14.83 -7.28 14.40
N ARG A 6 13.82 -6.75 15.10
CA ARG A 6 12.63 -6.15 14.47
C ARG A 6 12.99 -5.09 13.42
N ARG A 7 14.13 -4.43 13.59
CA ARG A 7 14.69 -3.45 12.66
C ARG A 7 15.24 -4.11 11.39
N ASP A 8 15.88 -5.26 11.50
CA ASP A 8 16.40 -6.00 10.35
C ASP A 8 15.26 -6.64 9.54
N PHE A 9 14.22 -7.13 10.23
CA PHE A 9 12.98 -7.55 9.57
C PHE A 9 12.28 -6.38 8.87
N GLY A 10 12.15 -5.22 9.54
CA GLY A 10 11.56 -4.03 8.94
C GLY A 10 12.33 -3.52 7.70
N LYS A 11 13.67 -3.60 7.72
CA LYS A 11 14.51 -3.30 6.56
C LYS A 11 14.30 -4.31 5.42
N ALA A 12 14.21 -5.60 5.74
CA ALA A 12 13.97 -6.65 4.75
C ALA A 12 12.54 -6.55 4.15
N ALA A 13 11.53 -6.34 4.98
CA ALA A 13 10.14 -6.18 4.57
C ALA A 13 9.91 -4.88 3.78
N GLY A 14 10.52 -3.77 4.21
CA GLY A 14 10.50 -2.50 3.47
C GLY A 14 11.23 -2.60 2.12
N GLY A 15 12.38 -3.27 2.09
CA GLY A 15 13.12 -3.54 0.85
C GLY A 15 12.37 -4.47 -0.10
N ALA A 16 11.74 -5.52 0.40
CA ALA A 16 10.92 -6.43 -0.40
C ALA A 16 9.63 -5.75 -0.92
N GLY A 17 9.01 -4.87 -0.13
CA GLY A 17 7.88 -4.06 -0.55
C GLY A 17 8.22 -3.10 -1.69
N LEU A 18 9.39 -2.47 -1.65
CA LEU A 18 9.89 -1.61 -2.75
C LEU A 18 10.16 -2.40 -4.03
N ILE A 19 10.63 -3.65 -3.94
CA ILE A 19 10.83 -4.52 -5.11
C ILE A 19 9.47 -4.95 -5.69
N GLY A 20 8.46 -5.26 -4.85
CA GLY A 20 7.11 -5.57 -5.31
C GLY A 20 6.39 -4.40 -5.98
N LEU A 21 6.70 -3.16 -5.58
CA LEU A 21 6.23 -1.93 -6.23
C LEU A 21 6.94 -1.64 -7.57
N SER A 22 8.14 -2.18 -7.79
CA SER A 22 8.89 -1.97 -9.04
C SER A 22 8.41 -2.86 -10.20
N THR A 23 7.60 -3.89 -9.93
CA THR A 23 7.03 -4.78 -10.95
C THR A 23 5.63 -4.38 -11.42
N SER A 24 5.07 -3.24 -10.96
CA SER A 24 3.88 -2.65 -11.59
C SER A 24 4.27 -1.96 -12.90
N ALA A 25 4.74 -2.77 -13.86
CA ALA A 25 4.75 -2.39 -15.25
C ALA A 25 3.33 -1.96 -15.60
N PHE A 26 3.16 -0.66 -15.79
CA PHE A 26 1.97 0.04 -16.28
C PHE A 26 0.96 -0.91 -16.94
N GLY A 27 0.04 -1.43 -16.11
CA GLY A 27 -1.07 -2.24 -16.59
C GLY A 27 -1.94 -1.38 -17.49
N ARG A 28 -2.05 -1.77 -18.76
CA ARG A 28 -2.84 -1.11 -19.80
C ARG A 28 -4.21 -0.68 -19.24
N PHE A 29 -4.60 0.56 -19.54
CA PHE A 29 -5.93 1.11 -19.24
C PHE A 29 -7.01 0.17 -19.78
N ALA A 30 -7.60 -0.65 -18.90
CA ALA A 30 -8.72 -1.51 -19.23
C ALA A 30 -10.01 -0.70 -19.09
N ILE A 31 -10.74 -0.58 -20.21
CA ILE A 31 -11.97 0.21 -20.38
C ILE A 31 -13.17 -0.57 -19.81
N ALA A 32 -13.07 -0.95 -18.55
CA ALA A 32 -14.11 -1.54 -17.73
C ALA A 32 -13.79 -1.23 -16.26
N GLN A 33 -13.86 0.05 -15.89
CA GLN A 33 -13.64 0.49 -14.50
C GLN A 33 -14.79 -0.01 -13.62
N GLY A 34 -14.56 -1.13 -12.93
CA GLY A 34 -15.24 -1.39 -11.67
C GLY A 34 -15.02 -0.23 -10.69
N ALA A 35 -15.78 -0.19 -9.59
CA ALA A 35 -15.68 0.88 -8.59
C ALA A 35 -14.21 1.17 -8.23
N ALA A 36 -13.83 2.45 -8.21
CA ALA A 36 -12.45 2.86 -7.95
C ALA A 36 -11.99 2.36 -6.57
N LYS A 37 -10.84 1.70 -6.56
CA LYS A 37 -10.23 1.10 -5.35
C LYS A 37 -8.86 1.71 -5.07
N VAL A 38 -8.57 1.91 -3.80
CA VAL A 38 -7.28 2.42 -3.31
C VAL A 38 -6.74 1.42 -2.30
N VAL A 39 -5.48 1.01 -2.48
CA VAL A 39 -4.79 0.13 -1.52
C VAL A 39 -3.74 0.93 -0.76
N ILE A 40 -3.82 0.90 0.56
CA ILE A 40 -2.97 1.63 1.49
C ILE A 40 -2.03 0.62 2.15
N VAL A 41 -0.78 0.61 1.70
CA VAL A 41 0.21 -0.32 2.20
C VAL A 41 0.80 0.21 3.52
N GLY A 42 0.41 -0.42 4.63
CA GLY A 42 0.97 -0.22 5.96
C GLY A 42 0.00 0.45 6.94
N GLY A 43 -0.43 -0.28 7.97
CA GLY A 43 -1.41 0.18 8.99
C GLY A 43 -0.85 1.04 10.13
N GLY A 44 0.26 1.75 9.89
CA GLY A 44 0.82 2.70 10.87
C GLY A 44 0.01 3.99 10.96
N PRO A 45 0.42 4.96 11.80
CA PRO A 45 -0.26 6.25 11.93
C PRO A 45 -0.39 6.99 10.58
N GLY A 46 0.62 6.88 9.71
CA GLY A 46 0.56 7.42 8.35
C GLY A 46 -0.50 6.75 7.47
N GLY A 47 -0.58 5.42 7.48
CA GLY A 47 -1.59 4.69 6.70
C GLY A 47 -3.02 4.92 7.18
N ALA A 48 -3.22 4.95 8.51
CA ALA A 48 -4.52 5.28 9.10
C ALA A 48 -4.96 6.72 8.75
N THR A 49 -4.02 7.66 8.73
CA THR A 49 -4.28 9.05 8.34
C THR A 49 -4.72 9.14 6.87
N VAL A 50 -4.01 8.45 5.97
CA VAL A 50 -4.39 8.39 4.55
C VAL A 50 -5.76 7.76 4.38
N ALA A 51 -6.04 6.63 5.04
CA ALA A 51 -7.33 5.96 4.99
C ALA A 51 -8.48 6.88 5.43
N HIS A 52 -8.27 7.61 6.53
CA HIS A 52 -9.24 8.56 7.06
C HIS A 52 -9.56 9.67 6.05
N TYR A 53 -8.53 10.34 5.51
CA TYR A 53 -8.74 11.45 4.59
C TYR A 53 -9.28 11.02 3.23
N VAL A 54 -8.86 9.86 2.72
CA VAL A 54 -9.39 9.30 1.47
C VAL A 54 -10.88 9.02 1.60
N LYS A 55 -11.31 8.38 2.70
CA LYS A 55 -12.74 8.09 2.90
C LYS A 55 -13.57 9.34 3.19
N LYS A 56 -12.98 10.35 3.84
CA LYS A 56 -13.62 11.65 4.09
C LYS A 56 -13.81 12.46 2.81
N GLY A 57 -12.80 12.52 1.94
CA GLY A 57 -12.83 13.29 0.70
C GLY A 57 -13.57 12.59 -0.44
N ALA A 58 -13.58 11.25 -0.44
CA ALA A 58 -14.22 10.46 -1.46
C ALA A 58 -14.89 9.21 -0.84
N PRO A 59 -16.09 9.36 -0.23
CA PRO A 59 -16.75 8.29 0.52
C PRO A 59 -17.12 7.08 -0.34
N ASN A 60 -17.25 7.27 -1.65
CA ASN A 60 -17.61 6.21 -2.59
C ASN A 60 -16.41 5.34 -3.01
N LEU A 61 -15.17 5.70 -2.64
CA LEU A 61 -14.01 4.86 -2.90
C LEU A 61 -13.89 3.72 -1.89
N ASP A 62 -13.50 2.55 -2.42
CA ASP A 62 -13.14 1.38 -1.65
C ASP A 62 -11.66 1.51 -1.25
N ALA A 63 -11.38 1.73 0.04
CA ALA A 63 -10.03 1.89 0.57
C ALA A 63 -9.68 0.65 1.41
N THR A 64 -8.64 -0.07 1.00
CA THR A 64 -8.14 -1.30 1.65
C THR A 64 -6.74 -1.10 2.19
#